data_AF-A0A0X7BC16-F1
#
_entry.id   AF-A0A0X7BC16-F1
#
_cell.length_a   1.000
_cell.length_b   1.000
_cell.length_c   1.000
_cell.angle_alpha   90.00
_cell.angle_beta   90.00
_cell.angle_gamma   90.00
#
_symmetry.space_group_name_H-M   'P 1'
#
loop_
_entity.id
_entity.type
_entity.pdbx_description
1 polymer ?
#
loop_
_entity_poly.entity_id
_entity_poly.type
_entity_poly.pdbx_seq_one_letter_code
_entity_poly.pdbx_strand_id
1 'polypeptide(L)' 'MKDLVAKINAEIEVFKTESDSLIEKGVKAAGARARKSTLELEKFLKEFRKVSIEEAKK' A
#
# COMPACT_ATOMS: atom_id res chain seq x y z
N MET A 1 3.56 9.76 -12.41
CA MET A 1 2.37 9.61 -11.53
C MET A 1 1.55 8.32 -11.76
N LYS A 2 1.22 7.93 -13.00
CA LYS A 2 0.41 6.73 -13.30
C LYS A 2 0.98 5.43 -12.69
N ASP A 3 2.30 5.23 -12.77
CA ASP A 3 2.94 4.03 -12.22
C ASP A 3 2.89 3.97 -10.69
N LEU A 4 2.93 5.13 -10.02
CA LEU A 4 2.78 5.24 -8.56
C LEU A 4 1.38 4.85 -8.12
N VAL A 5 0.37 5.33 -8.84
CA VAL A 5 -1.03 4.94 -8.59
C VAL A 5 -1.23 3.44 -8.82
N ALA A 6 -0.63 2.87 -9.86
CA ALA A 6 -0.68 1.43 -10.10
C ALA A 6 -0.06 0.61 -8.95
N LYS A 7 1.10 1.03 -8.43
CA LYS A 7 1.75 0.36 -7.28
C LYS A 7 0.93 0.46 -6.00
N ILE A 8 0.32 1.62 -5.73
CA ILE A 8 -0.56 1.81 -4.57
C ILE A 8 -1.76 0.85 -4.65
N ASN A 9 -2.42 0.78 -5.81
CA ASN A 9 -3.57 -0.10 -6.00
C ASN A 9 -3.19 -1.58 -5.85
N ALA A 10 -2.05 -1.99 -6.41
CA ALA A 10 -1.56 -3.35 -6.28
C ALA A 10 -1.29 -3.73 -4.81
N GLU A 11 -0.66 -2.85 -4.03
CA GLU A 11 -0.40 -3.12 -2.60
C GLU A 11 -1.69 -3.17 -1.77
N ILE A 12 -2.69 -2.34 -2.09
CA ILE A 12 -4.03 -2.42 -1.45
C ILE A 12 -4.69 -3.77 -1.77
N GLU A 13 -4.59 -4.25 -3.00
CA GLU A 13 -5.17 -5.54 -3.41
C GLU A 13 -4.47 -6.72 -2.72
N VAL A 14 -3.13 -6.67 -2.60
CA VAL A 14 -2.34 -7.64 -1.82
C VAL A 14 -2.78 -7.63 -0.36
N PHE A 15 -2.85 -6.45 0.26
CA PHE A 15 -3.29 -6.32 1.65
C PHE A 15 -4.68 -6.91 1.87
N LYS A 16 -5.63 -6.61 0.97
CA LYS A 16 -7.01 -7.11 1.05
C LYS A 16 -7.03 -8.64 0.97
N THR A 17 -6.39 -9.21 -0.05
CA THR A 17 -6.33 -10.66 -0.27
C THR A 17 -5.68 -11.40 0.89
N GLU A 18 -4.56 -10.89 1.41
CA GLU A 18 -3.88 -11.50 2.56
C GLU A 18 -4.72 -11.36 3.84
N SER A 19 -5.35 -10.21 4.08
CA SER A 19 -6.19 -9.99 5.27
C SER A 19 -7.40 -10.91 5.26
N ASP A 20 -8.12 -11.00 4.15
CA ASP A 20 -9.29 -11.88 4.00
C ASP A 20 -8.90 -13.35 4.26
N SER A 21 -7.80 -13.83 3.67
CA SER A 21 -7.33 -15.19 3.91
C SER A 21 -6.88 -15.45 5.36
N LEU A 22 -6.40 -14.44 6.09
CA LEU A 22 -5.89 -14.60 7.45
C LEU A 22 -6.98 -14.45 8.52
N ILE A 23 -8.06 -13.74 8.21
CA ILE A 23 -9.28 -13.71 9.04
C ILE A 23 -9.86 -15.12 9.15
N GLU A 24 -9.89 -15.88 8.05
CA GLU A 24 -10.45 -17.24 8.03
C GLU A 24 -9.51 -18.32 8.61
N LYS A 25 -8.18 -18.15 8.45
CA LYS A 25 -7.18 -19.18 8.79
C LYS A 25 -6.44 -18.97 10.11
N GLY A 26 -6.70 -17.86 10.80
CA GLY A 26 -6.09 -17.52 12.09
C GLY A 26 -5.14 -16.32 12.03
N VAL A 27 -5.35 -15.37 12.95
CA VAL A 27 -4.81 -13.99 12.89
C VAL A 27 -3.33 -13.83 13.29
N LYS A 28 -2.59 -14.89 13.63
CA LYS A 28 -1.20 -14.78 14.10
C LYS A 28 -0.27 -14.07 13.09
N ALA A 29 -0.46 -14.32 11.80
CA ALA A 29 0.31 -13.67 10.74
C ALA A 29 -0.29 -12.33 10.27
N ALA A 30 -1.56 -12.06 10.59
CA ALA A 30 -2.29 -10.89 10.09
C ALA A 30 -1.61 -9.57 10.49
N GLY A 31 -1.16 -9.46 11.75
CA GLY A 31 -0.48 -8.25 12.23
C GLY A 31 0.84 -7.96 11.51
N ALA A 32 1.65 -9.00 11.23
CA ALA A 32 2.91 -8.84 10.50
C ALA A 32 2.67 -8.46 9.02
N ARG A 33 1.64 -9.02 8.38
CA ARG A 33 1.27 -8.67 7.00
C ARG A 33 0.71 -7.26 6.91
N ALA A 34 -0.21 -6.88 7.80
CA ALA A 34 -0.72 -5.52 7.89
C ALA A 34 0.41 -4.49 8.09
N ARG A 35 1.39 -4.78 8.96
CA ARG A 35 2.56 -3.90 9.14
C ARG A 35 3.37 -3.76 7.86
N LYS A 36 3.60 -4.85 7.12
CA LYS A 36 4.35 -4.82 5.86
C LYS A 36 3.64 -3.93 4.84
N SER A 37 2.35 -4.14 4.61
CA SER A 37 1.58 -3.34 3.65
C SER A 37 1.49 -1.86 4.04
N THR A 38 1.38 -1.55 5.34
CA THR A 38 1.44 -0.17 5.83
C THR A 38 2.76 0.51 5.46
N LEU A 39 3.90 -0.15 5.63
CA LEU A 39 5.22 0.44 5.33
C LEU A 39 5.41 0.70 3.83
N GLU A 40 4.95 -0.21 2.97
CA GLU A 40 5.03 -0.03 1.51
C GLU A 40 4.06 1.05 1.02
N LEU A 41 2.81 1.04 1.50
CA LEU A 41 1.83 2.09 1.18
C LEU A 41 2.30 3.47 1.64
N GLU A 42 2.83 3.59 2.86
CA GLU A 42 3.35 4.85 3.38
C GLU A 42 4.43 5.43 2.46
N LYS A 43 5.35 4.59 1.98
CA LYS A 43 6.41 5.00 1.04
C LYS A 43 5.82 5.52 -0.27
N PHE A 44 4.91 4.76 -0.89
CA PHE A 44 4.31 5.18 -2.15
C PHE A 44 3.45 6.44 -2.02
N LEU A 45 2.70 6.59 -0.93
CA LEU A 45 1.89 7.79 -0.67
C LEU A 45 2.75 9.04 -0.47
N LYS A 46 3.88 8.92 0.24
CA LYS A 46 4.85 10.02 0.39
C LYS A 46 5.45 10.42 -0.95
N GLU A 47 5.82 9.45 -1.78
CA GLU A 47 6.37 9.70 -3.11
C GLU A 47 5.32 10.35 -4.03
N PHE A 48 4.08 9.85 -4.01
CA PHE A 48 2.96 10.44 -4.74
C PHE A 48 2.75 11.90 -4.35
N ARG A 49 2.76 12.22 -3.05
CA ARG A 49 2.67 13.60 -2.55
C ARG A 49 3.81 14.47 -3.08
N LYS A 50 5.05 13.98 -3.01
CA LYS A 50 6.22 14.73 -3.49
C LYS A 50 6.10 15.05 -4.98
N VAL A 51 5.85 14.04 -5.81
CA VAL A 51 5.70 14.21 -7.26
C VAL A 51 4.55 15.15 -7.60
N SER A 52 3.43 15.07 -6.89
CA SER A 52 2.28 15.97 -7.09
C SER A 52 2.64 17.44 -6.84
N ILE A 53 3.42 17.72 -5.79
CA ILE A 53 3.88 19.08 -5.48
C ILE A 53 4.86 19.58 -6.56
N GLU A 54 5.74 18.72 -7.05
CA GLU A 54 6.69 19.07 -8.12
C GLU A 54 5.98 19.32 -9.46
N GLU A 55 4.95 18.52 -9.81
CA GLU A 55 4.15 18.73 -11.01
C GLU A 55 3.31 20.02 -10.93
N ALA A 56 2.76 20.37 -9.77
CA ALA A 56 1.97 21.60 -9.59
C ALA A 56 2.80 22.90 -9.69
N LYS A 57 4.13 22.80 -9.63
CA LYS A 57 5.06 23.94 -9.78
C LYS A 57 5.52 24.16 -11.22
N LYS A 58 5.21 23.24 -12.13
CA LYS A 58 5.51 23.36 -13.56
C LYS A 58 4.40 24.15 -14.25
#